data_AF-A0A562WI17-F1
#
_entry.id   AF-A0A562WI17-F1
#
_cell.length_a   1.000
_cell.length_b   1.000
_cell.length_c   1.000
_cell.angle_alpha   90.00
_cell.angle_beta   90.00
_cell.angle_gamma   90.00
#
_symmetry.space_group_name_H-M   'P 1'
#
loop_
_entity.id
_entity.type
_entity.pdbx_description
1 polymer ?
#
loop_
_entity_poly.entity_id
_entity_poly.type
_entity_poly.pdbx_seq_one_letter_code
_entity_poly.pdbx_strand_id
1 'polypeptide(L)'
;MVDEAEARGAIEARTADRLRDKVDELESGKPKDRAKRLRELREHLGEAAQRQQIDGVTTARLLTMLERFPAARVDARTDDDEDGDDD
;
A
#
# COMPACT_ATOMS: atom_id res chain seq x y z
N MET A 1 4.02 -5.78 11.70
CA MET A 1 2.61 -5.43 12.07
C MET A 1 1.62 -6.31 11.30
N VAL A 2 1.85 -6.53 9.99
CA VAL A 2 1.07 -7.50 9.20
C VAL A 2 1.15 -8.91 9.80
N ASP A 3 2.35 -9.38 10.18
CA ASP A 3 2.52 -10.68 10.87
C ASP A 3 1.73 -10.80 12.18
N GLU A 4 1.69 -9.75 13.00
CA GLU A 4 0.94 -9.77 14.26
C GLU A 4 -0.57 -9.82 13.99
N ALA A 5 -1.05 -9.07 13.01
CA ALA A 5 -2.46 -9.05 12.64
C ALA A 5 -2.90 -10.37 11.99
N GLU A 6 -2.05 -11.00 11.18
CA GLU A 6 -2.24 -12.36 10.66
C GLU A 6 -2.27 -13.40 11.78
N ALA A 7 -1.29 -13.36 12.69
CA ALA A 7 -1.21 -14.29 13.83
C ALA A 7 -2.43 -14.21 14.77
N ARG A 8 -3.09 -13.05 14.82
CA ARG A 8 -4.33 -12.82 15.57
C ARG A 8 -5.60 -13.14 14.78
N GLY A 9 -5.48 -13.55 13.52
CA GLY A 9 -6.62 -13.81 12.62
C GLY A 9 -7.37 -12.56 12.19
N ALA A 10 -6.80 -11.37 12.38
CA ALA A 10 -7.41 -10.10 11.98
C ALA A 10 -7.17 -9.77 10.50
N ILE A 11 -6.31 -10.52 9.83
CA ILE A 11 -6.05 -10.47 8.38
C ILE A 11 -6.01 -11.90 7.85
N GLU A 12 -6.67 -12.15 6.73
CA GLU A 12 -6.55 -13.40 5.98
C GLU A 12 -5.11 -13.59 5.50
N ALA A 13 -4.54 -14.80 5.62
CA ALA A 13 -3.14 -15.08 5.25
C ALA A 13 -2.79 -14.62 3.82
N ARG A 14 -3.69 -14.83 2.86
CA ARG A 14 -3.51 -14.38 1.47
C ARG A 14 -3.46 -12.85 1.34
N THR A 15 -4.25 -12.16 2.14
CA THR A 15 -4.30 -10.70 2.17
C THR A 15 -3.08 -10.13 2.87
N ALA A 16 -2.62 -10.78 3.93
CA ALA A 16 -1.39 -10.42 4.64
C ALA A 16 -0.15 -10.56 3.75
N ASP A 17 -0.03 -11.65 3.00
CA ASP A 17 1.06 -11.86 2.03
C ASP A 17 1.10 -10.72 0.98
N ARG A 18 -0.05 -10.40 0.39
CA ARG A 18 -0.18 -9.30 -0.57
C ARG A 18 0.16 -7.92 0.02
N LEU A 19 -0.18 -7.71 1.30
CA LEU A 19 0.14 -6.47 2.01
C LEU A 19 1.64 -6.35 2.27
N ARG A 20 2.32 -7.47 2.59
CA ARG A 20 3.78 -7.48 2.74
C ARG A 20 4.47 -7.15 1.42
N ASP A 21 4.05 -7.78 0.33
CA ASP A 21 4.59 -7.54 -1.00
C ASP A 21 4.47 -6.06 -1.39
N LYS A 22 3.28 -5.48 -1.25
CA LYS A 22 3.07 -4.04 -1.53
C LYS A 22 3.86 -3.10 -0.62
N VAL A 23 4.09 -3.46 0.64
CA VAL A 23 4.90 -2.66 1.57
C VAL A 23 6.37 -2.75 1.19
N ASP A 24 6.87 -3.94 0.87
CA ASP A 24 8.24 -4.15 0.39
C ASP A 24 8.47 -3.37 -0.92
N GLU A 25 7.51 -3.44 -1.85
CA GLU A 25 7.49 -2.63 -3.05
C GLU A 25 7.50 -1.11 -2.73
N LEU A 26 6.78 -0.66 -1.71
CA LEU A 26 6.79 0.74 -1.30
C LEU A 26 8.16 1.19 -0.75
N GLU A 27 8.81 0.33 0.04
CA GLU A 27 10.12 0.59 0.65
C GLU A 27 11.24 0.56 -0.39
N SER A 28 11.23 -0.45 -1.27
CA SER A 28 12.22 -0.72 -2.33
C SER A 28 12.01 0.16 -3.58
N GLY A 29 10.82 0.74 -3.78
CA GLY A 29 10.47 1.55 -4.94
C GLY A 29 11.06 2.95 -4.97
N LYS A 30 11.20 3.51 -6.19
CA LYS A 30 11.64 4.90 -6.42
C LYS A 30 10.66 5.89 -5.75
N PRO A 31 11.14 7.05 -5.27
CA PRO A 31 10.27 8.04 -4.61
C PRO A 31 9.11 8.54 -5.48
N LYS A 32 9.28 8.58 -6.81
CA LYS A 32 8.20 8.92 -7.76
C LYS A 32 7.06 7.89 -7.75
N ASP A 33 7.38 6.62 -7.55
CA ASP A 33 6.42 5.51 -7.54
C ASP A 33 5.79 5.32 -6.16
N ARG A 34 6.42 5.84 -5.09
CA ARG A 34 5.89 5.73 -3.73
C ARG A 34 4.51 6.36 -3.56
N ALA A 35 4.23 7.50 -4.20
CA ALA A 35 2.92 8.14 -4.11
C ALA A 35 1.82 7.30 -4.79
N LYS A 36 2.12 6.74 -5.98
CA LYS A 36 1.21 5.83 -6.69
C LYS A 36 0.98 4.55 -5.88
N ARG A 37 2.06 3.93 -5.38
CA ARG A 37 1.99 2.70 -4.57
C ARG A 37 1.25 2.93 -3.25
N LEU A 38 1.42 4.07 -2.59
CA LEU A 38 0.63 4.46 -1.41
C LEU A 38 -0.87 4.52 -1.73
N ARG A 39 -1.25 5.12 -2.86
CA ARG A 39 -2.65 5.20 -3.30
C ARG A 39 -3.22 3.81 -3.56
N GLU A 40 -2.50 2.97 -4.31
CA GLU A 40 -2.92 1.59 -4.61
C GLU A 40 -3.00 0.70 -3.36
N LEU A 41 -2.13 0.92 -2.37
CA LEU A 41 -2.19 0.19 -1.09
C LEU A 41 -3.39 0.64 -0.25
N ARG A 42 -3.73 1.93 -0.29
CA ARG A 42 -4.92 2.50 0.36
C ARG A 42 -6.22 1.95 -0.23
N GLU A 43 -6.32 1.90 -1.55
CA GLU A 43 -7.45 1.31 -2.26
C GLU A 43 -7.60 -0.18 -1.91
N HIS A 44 -6.48 -0.91 -1.93
CA HIS A 44 -6.48 -2.34 -1.60
C HIS A 44 -6.92 -2.62 -0.15
N LEU A 45 -6.50 -1.80 0.80
CA LEU A 45 -6.97 -1.88 2.19
C LEU A 45 -8.49 -1.66 2.31
N GLY A 46 -9.02 -0.68 1.58
CA GLY A 46 -10.46 -0.42 1.53
C GLY A 46 -11.26 -1.57 0.91
N GLU A 47 -10.75 -2.17 -0.17
CA GLU A 47 -11.36 -3.37 -0.75
C GLU A 47 -11.29 -4.57 0.19
N ALA A 48 -10.14 -4.82 0.80
CA ALA A 48 -9.96 -5.95 1.73
C ALA A 48 -10.88 -5.82 2.95
N ALA A 49 -11.10 -4.60 3.45
CA ALA A 49 -12.08 -4.33 4.51
C ALA A 49 -13.52 -4.58 4.06
N GLN A 50 -13.91 -4.10 2.87
CA GLN A 50 -15.25 -4.35 2.30
C GLN A 50 -15.51 -5.84 2.09
N ARG A 51 -14.48 -6.60 1.70
CA ARG A 51 -14.54 -8.05 1.51
C ARG A 51 -14.40 -8.83 2.82
N GLN A 52 -14.32 -8.15 3.98
CA GLN A 52 -14.13 -8.74 5.30
C GLN A 52 -12.88 -9.62 5.43
N GLN A 53 -11.86 -9.36 4.60
CA GLN A 53 -10.58 -10.07 4.62
C GLN A 53 -9.59 -9.47 5.62
N ILE A 54 -9.88 -8.23 6.06
CA ILE A 54 -9.18 -7.52 7.12
C ILE A 54 -10.23 -6.93 8.06
N ASP A 55 -9.98 -7.06 9.36
CA ASP A 55 -10.81 -6.42 10.37
C ASP A 55 -10.80 -4.88 10.22
N GLY A 56 -11.94 -4.22 10.40
CA GLY A 56 -12.05 -2.77 10.24
C GLY A 56 -11.10 -1.98 11.14
N VAL A 57 -10.83 -2.47 12.35
CA VAL A 57 -9.87 -1.83 13.28
C VAL A 57 -8.45 -1.93 12.73
N THR A 58 -8.09 -3.10 12.20
CA THR A 58 -6.77 -3.33 11.59
C THR A 58 -6.59 -2.49 10.33
N THR A 59 -7.63 -2.38 9.51
CA THR A 59 -7.64 -1.52 8.31
C THR A 59 -7.39 -0.06 8.68
N ALA A 60 -8.14 0.49 9.64
CA ALA A 60 -7.96 1.88 10.07
C ALA A 60 -6.54 2.14 10.59
N ARG A 61 -5.97 1.18 11.34
CA ARG A 61 -4.62 1.28 11.89
C ARG A 61 -3.55 1.28 10.79
N LEU A 62 -3.71 0.44 9.77
CA LEU A 62 -2.83 0.40 8.60
C LEU A 62 -2.94 1.70 7.80
N LEU A 63 -4.14 2.23 7.56
CA LEU A 63 -4.37 3.50 6.87
C LEU A 63 -3.70 4.67 7.59
N THR A 64 -3.86 4.78 8.91
CA THR A 64 -3.20 5.83 9.71
C THR A 64 -1.67 5.72 9.65
N MET A 65 -1.12 4.51 9.54
CA MET A 65 0.32 4.31 9.39
C MET A 65 0.82 4.77 8.02
N LEU A 66 0.05 4.50 6.96
CA LEU A 66 0.33 4.99 5.61
C LEU A 66 0.23 6.51 5.49
N GLU A 67 -0.63 7.16 6.28
CA GLU A 67 -0.66 8.63 6.36
C GLU A 67 0.59 9.23 6.99
N ARG A 68 1.31 8.46 7.81
CA ARG A 68 2.58 8.87 8.40
C ARG A 68 3.77 8.62 7.48
N PHE A 69 3.63 7.84 6.40
CA PHE A 69 4.67 7.77 5.38
C PHE A 69 4.77 9.16 4.74
N PRO A 70 5.86 9.90 4.96
CA PRO A 70 5.95 11.26 4.47
C PRO A 70 5.87 11.21 2.96
N ALA A 71 4.89 11.93 2.40
CA ALA A 71 4.95 12.45 1.04
C ALA A 71 6.18 13.38 0.98
N ALA A 72 7.37 12.81 0.98
CA ALA A 72 8.62 13.53 0.89
C ALA A 72 8.69 14.10 -0.52
N ARG A 73 8.13 15.32 -0.66
CA ARG A 73 8.14 16.20 -1.83
C ARG A 73 7.50 15.64 -3.09
N VAL A 74 6.16 15.66 -3.14
CA VAL A 74 5.47 15.86 -4.43
C VAL A 74 5.26 17.37 -4.58
N ASP A 75 6.36 18.10 -4.72
CA ASP A 75 6.38 19.50 -5.13
C ASP A 75 7.54 19.65 -6.12
N ALA A 76 7.28 19.23 -7.36
CA ALA A 76 7.79 19.82 -8.59
C ALA A 76 7.40 18.92 -9.78
N ARG A 77 6.44 19.40 -10.58
CA ARG A 77 6.29 19.22 -12.03
C ARG A 77 7.15 18.14 -12.70
N THR A 78 6.50 17.10 -13.19
CA THR A 78 6.89 16.33 -14.38
C THR A 78 5.58 15.66 -14.84
N ASP A 79 4.71 16.33 -15.61
CA ASP A 79 4.73 16.37 -17.10
C ASP A 79 6.00 15.81 -17.76
N ASP A 80 5.79 14.99 -18.80
CA ASP A 80 6.72 14.08 -19.52
C ASP A 80 6.96 12.71 -18.83
N ASP A 81 6.86 11.55 -19.47
CA ASP A 81 6.73 11.29 -20.90
C ASP A 81 6.15 9.89 -21.09
N GLU A 82 5.37 9.76 -22.17
CA GLU A 82 5.15 8.50 -22.87
C GLU A 82 6.51 7.97 -23.37
N ASP A 83 6.85 6.73 -23.03
CA ASP A 83 7.75 5.87 -23.81
C ASP A 83 7.40 4.45 -23.32
N GLY A 84 6.82 3.56 -24.13
CA GLY A 84 7.30 3.20 -25.46
C GLY A 84 8.27 2.04 -25.29
N ASP A 85 7.77 0.79 -25.32
CA ASP A 85 8.48 -0.40 -25.82
C ASP A 85 7.54 -1.62 -25.72
N ASP A 86 7.31 -2.32 -26.84
CA ASP A 86 7.84 -3.67 -27.03
C ASP A 86 7.58 -4.12 -28.49
N ASP A 87 8.65 -4.08 -29.28
CA ASP A 87 9.01 -4.77 -30.55
C ASP A 87 7.98 -5.01 -31.68
#